data_AF-A0A838KWX3-F1
#
_entry.id   AF-A0A838KWX3-F1
#
_cell.length_a   1.000
_cell.length_b   1.000
_cell.length_c   1.000
_cell.angle_alpha   90.00
_cell.angle_beta   90.00
_cell.angle_gamma   90.00
#
_symmetry.space_group_name_H-M   'P 1'
#
loop_
_entity.id
_entity.type
_entity.pdbx_description
1 polymer ?
#
loop_
_entity_poly.entity_id
_entity_poly.type
_entity_poly.pdbx_seq_one_letter_code
_entity_poly.pdbx_strand_id
1 'polypeptide(L)' 'RGLSNKMIARELHISEHTVKFHISSLYSKLGVSNRAEAVSQGARHGLISL' A
#
# COMPACT_ATOMS: atom_id res chain seq x y z
N ARG A 1 2.19 6.22 8.42
CA ARG A 1 1.43 5.49 9.49
C ARG A 1 1.35 4.01 9.12
N GLY A 2 1.53 3.08 10.07
CA GLY A 2 1.57 1.63 9.82
C GLY A 2 0.22 0.91 10.03
N LEU A 3 -0.82 1.29 9.29
CA LEU A 3 -2.17 0.71 9.46
C LEU A 3 -2.24 -0.74 8.96
N SER A 4 -3.05 -1.57 9.62
CA SER A 4 -3.41 -2.90 9.11
C SER A 4 -4.44 -2.79 7.98
N ASN A 5 -4.57 -3.82 7.15
CA ASN A 5 -5.54 -3.81 6.04
C ASN A 5 -6.98 -3.65 6.53
N LYS A 6 -7.32 -4.21 7.70
CA LYS A 6 -8.61 -4.01 8.37
C LYS A 6 -8.88 -2.56 8.75
N MET A 7 -7.85 -1.86 9.26
CA MET A 7 -7.98 -0.44 9.61
C MET A 7 -8.14 0.43 8.35
N ILE A 8 -7.35 0.16 7.31
CA ILE A 8 -7.46 0.86 6.01
C ILE A 8 -8.86 0.66 5.41
N ALA A 9 -9.35 -0.59 5.42
CA ALA A 9 -10.68 -0.93 4.92
C ALA A 9 -11.79 -0.15 5.64
N ARG A 10 -11.70 -0.06 6.98
CA ARG A 10 -12.64 0.71 7.79
C ARG A 10 -12.58 2.21 7.49
N GLU A 11 -11.38 2.78 7.38
CA GLU A 11 -11.18 4.22 7.14
C GLU A 11 -11.65 4.64 5.74
N LEU A 12 -11.48 3.76 4.75
CA LEU A 12 -11.86 4.02 3.35
C LEU A 12 -13.26 3.49 2.97
N HIS A 13 -14.00 2.90 3.92
CA HIS A 13 -15.32 2.30 3.69
C HIS A 13 -15.35 1.25 2.54
N ILE A 14 -14.30 0.43 2.46
CA ILE A 14 -14.18 -0.67 1.48
C ILE A 14 -13.90 -2.01 2.19
N SER A 15 -13.97 -3.12 1.45
CA SER A 15 -13.64 -4.43 2.01
C SER A 15 -12.13 -4.63 2.20
N GLU A 16 -11.73 -5.48 3.16
CA GLU A 16 -10.32 -5.90 3.30
C GLU A 16 -9.78 -6.59 2.03
N HIS A 17 -10.64 -7.27 1.28
CA HIS A 17 -10.29 -7.87 -0.01
C HIS A 17 -9.92 -6.77 -1.02
N THR A 18 -10.72 -5.70 -1.13
CA THR A 18 -10.41 -4.55 -2.00
C THR A 18 -9.07 -3.91 -1.64
N VAL A 19 -8.77 -3.75 -0.35
CA VAL A 19 -7.46 -3.25 0.11
C VAL A 19 -6.32 -4.18 -0.34
N LYS A 20 -6.47 -5.50 -0.15
CA LYS A 20 -5.46 -6.48 -0.60
C LYS A 20 -5.24 -6.41 -2.10
N PHE A 21 -6.31 -6.30 -2.89
CA PHE A 21 -6.23 -6.16 -4.35
C PHE A 21 -5.41 -4.92 -4.76
N HIS A 22 -5.71 -3.75 -4.17
CA HIS A 22 -4.95 -2.54 -4.46
C HIS A 22 -3.48 -2.63 -4.05
N ILE A 23 -3.17 -3.23 -2.89
CA ILE A 23 -1.78 -3.44 -2.45
C ILE A 23 -1.04 -4.35 -3.42
N SER A 24 -1.64 -5.47 -3.85
CA SER A 24 -1.01 -6.37 -4.82
C SER A 24 -0.77 -5.69 -6.17
N SER A 25 -1.74 -4.90 -6.65
CA SER A 25 -1.56 -4.11 -7.88
C SER A 25 -0.46 -3.06 -7.74
N LEU A 26 -0.40 -2.37 -6.60
CA LEU A 26 0.66 -1.41 -6.29
C LEU A 26 2.04 -2.08 -6.31
N TYR A 27 2.17 -3.23 -5.65
CA TYR A 27 3.43 -3.97 -5.61
C TYR A 27 3.88 -4.42 -7.00
N SER A 28 2.96 -4.95 -7.81
CA SER A 28 3.25 -5.31 -9.19
C SER A 28 3.71 -4.11 -10.03
N LYS A 29 3.07 -2.94 -9.89
CA LYS A 29 3.44 -1.72 -10.61
C LYS A 29 4.78 -1.15 -10.17
N LEU A 30 5.11 -1.27 -8.88
CA LEU A 30 6.38 -0.79 -8.33
C LEU A 30 7.51 -1.83 -8.44
N GLY A 31 7.21 -3.07 -8.84
CA GLY A 31 8.20 -4.15 -8.91
C GLY A 31 8.75 -4.56 -7.54
N VAL A 32 7.92 -4.54 -6.49
CA VAL A 32 8.32 -4.81 -5.10
C VAL A 32 7.56 -5.98 -4.50
N SER A 33 8.12 -6.59 -3.45
CA SER A 33 7.57 -7.79 -2.82
C SER A 33 6.85 -7.53 -1.50
N ASN A 34 7.10 -6.39 -0.86
CA ASN A 34 6.55 -6.10 0.46
C ASN A 34 6.33 -4.61 0.72
N ARG A 35 5.70 -4.32 1.87
CA ARG A 35 5.29 -2.96 2.26
C ARG A 35 6.48 -2.03 2.48
N ALA A 36 7.57 -2.54 3.06
CA ALA A 36 8.74 -1.73 3.34
C ALA A 36 9.41 -1.28 2.03
N GLU A 37 9.56 -2.20 1.07
CA GLU A 37 10.05 -1.89 -0.27
C GLU A 37 9.13 -0.90 -0.99
N ALA A 38 7.81 -1.08 -0.92
CA ALA A 38 6.86 -0.16 -1.54
C ALA A 38 6.97 1.27 -0.98
N VAL A 39 7.12 1.41 0.34
CA VAL A 39 7.33 2.72 0.98
C VAL A 39 8.67 3.33 0.55
N SER A 40 9.73 2.52 0.54
CA SER A 40 11.07 2.96 0.15
C SER A 40 11.14 3.41 -1.32
N GLN A 41 10.53 2.64 -2.23
CA GLN A 41 10.41 3.02 -3.64
C GLN A 41 9.52 4.25 -3.82
N GLY A 42 8.37 4.29 -3.14
CA GLY A 42 7.47 5.44 -3.20
C GLY A 42 8.15 6.75 -2.81
N ALA A 43 8.98 6.72 -1.76
CA ALA A 43 9.78 7.87 -1.34
C ALA A 43 10.87 8.24 -2.37
N ARG A 44 11.62 7.25 -2.88
CA ARG A 44 12.65 7.49 -3.92
C ARG A 44 12.08 8.10 -5.21
N HIS A 45 10.89 7.67 -5.60
CA HIS A 45 10.20 8.18 -6.80
C HIS A 45 9.43 9.48 -6.56
N GLY A 46 9.40 10.01 -5.33
CA GLY A 46 8.65 11.23 -5.00
C GLY A 46 7.13 11.05 -5.02
N LEU A 47 6.63 9.81 -4.95
CA LEU A 47 5.19 9.50 -4.93
C LEU A 47 4.55 9.75 -3.56
N ILE A 48 5.35 9.68 -2.49
CA ILE A 48 4.94 9.95 -1.11
C ILE A 48 6.06 10.69 -0.38
N SER A 49 5.68 11.49 0.61
CA SER A 49 6.60 12.04 1.61
C SER A 49 6.71 11.11 2.82
N LEU A 50 7.89 11.04 3.43
CA LEU A 50 8.13 10.31 4.68
C LEU A 50 7.97 11.20 5.91
#